data_AF-A0A6P1WC90-F1
#
_entry.id   AF-A0A6P1WC90-F1
#
_cell.length_a   1.000
_cell.length_b   1.000
_cell.length_c   1.000
_cell.angle_alpha   90.00
_cell.angle_beta   90.00
_cell.angle_gamma   90.00
#
_symmetry.space_group_name_H-M   'P 1'
#
loop_
_entity.id
_entity.type
_entity.pdbx_description
1 polymer ?
#
loop_
_entity_poly.entity_id
_entity_poly.type
_entity_poly.pdbx_seq_one_letter_code
_entity_poly.pdbx_strand_id
1 'polypeptide(L)'
;MYGCGTKEPEKSLSERIRQVWTVNIAKENSTTVYTKGGTGNPKPGYSQFKLDLTQEQTVRLTEVDNNTFVGTWALSADNTKLTLSGLTPQPSGSNGTIEYTVDSDASETVLNLNRLSQNLKTGSATTRYELIK
;
A
#
# COMPACT_ATOMS: atom_id res chain seq x y z
N MET A 1 11.94 -42.64 -18.06
CA MET A 1 10.74 -41.86 -18.39
C MET A 1 10.64 -40.75 -17.35
N TYR A 2 10.69 -39.49 -17.79
CA TYR A 2 10.82 -38.31 -16.92
C TYR A 2 9.53 -38.08 -16.12
N GLY A 3 9.59 -38.24 -14.81
CA GLY A 3 8.54 -37.81 -13.90
C GLY A 3 8.70 -36.31 -13.62
N CYS A 4 8.04 -35.47 -14.41
CA CYS A 4 7.97 -34.05 -14.11
C CYS A 4 6.93 -33.86 -13.00
N GLY A 5 7.39 -33.71 -11.76
CA GLY A 5 6.53 -33.30 -10.65
C GLY A 5 6.02 -31.90 -10.92
N THR A 6 4.74 -31.77 -11.25
CA THR A 6 4.07 -30.48 -11.39
C THR A 6 3.96 -29.85 -10.01
N LYS A 7 4.94 -29.03 -9.64
CA LYS A 7 4.78 -28.05 -8.56
C LYS A 7 3.66 -27.11 -9.02
N GLU A 8 2.63 -26.96 -8.21
CA GLU A 8 1.62 -25.92 -8.39
C GLU A 8 2.36 -24.58 -8.59
N PRO A 9 2.01 -23.77 -9.60
CA PRO A 9 2.69 -22.50 -9.83
C PRO A 9 2.54 -21.63 -8.58
N GLU A 10 3.67 -21.16 -8.05
CA GLU A 10 3.67 -20.24 -6.92
C GLU A 10 2.86 -18.99 -7.32
N LYS A 11 1.91 -18.59 -6.47
CA LYS A 11 1.09 -17.38 -6.71
C LYS A 11 2.00 -16.20 -7.05
N SER A 12 1.64 -15.43 -8.06
CA SER A 12 2.31 -14.17 -8.39
C SER A 12 2.24 -13.19 -7.20
N LEU A 13 3.13 -12.20 -7.13
CA LEU A 13 3.04 -11.18 -6.08
C LEU A 13 1.69 -10.46 -6.15
N SER A 14 1.21 -10.15 -7.37
CA SER A 14 -0.12 -9.55 -7.58
C SER A 14 -1.24 -10.35 -6.89
N GLU A 15 -1.23 -11.68 -6.99
CA GLU A 15 -2.21 -12.52 -6.29
C GLU A 15 -1.99 -12.54 -4.77
N ARG A 16 -0.73 -12.58 -4.33
CA ARG A 16 -0.38 -12.59 -2.90
C ARG A 16 -0.81 -11.31 -2.17
N ILE A 17 -0.72 -10.15 -2.84
CA ILE A 17 -1.03 -8.85 -2.24
C ILE A 17 -2.52 -8.48 -2.28
N ARG A 18 -3.39 -9.34 -2.83
CA ARG A 18 -4.87 -9.17 -2.82
C ARG A 18 -5.44 -9.38 -1.41
N GLN A 19 -5.07 -8.50 -0.51
CA GLN A 19 -5.44 -8.49 0.89
C GLN A 19 -5.99 -7.13 1.29
N VAL A 20 -6.51 -7.06 2.51
CA VAL A 20 -6.70 -5.81 3.23
C VAL A 20 -5.41 -5.51 3.97
N TRP A 21 -4.85 -4.32 3.78
CA TRP A 21 -3.61 -3.90 4.42
C TRP A 21 -3.87 -2.76 5.41
N THR A 22 -3.29 -2.89 6.60
CA THR A 22 -3.30 -1.86 7.66
C THR A 22 -1.87 -1.46 8.02
N VAL A 23 -1.69 -0.24 8.51
CA VAL A 23 -0.37 0.24 8.91
C VAL A 23 0.10 -0.46 10.18
N ASN A 24 1.26 -1.11 10.12
CA ASN A 24 2.02 -1.51 11.30
C ASN A 24 2.94 -0.37 11.75
N ILE A 25 3.72 0.20 10.82
CA ILE A 25 4.59 1.35 11.05
C ILE A 25 4.43 2.36 9.91
N ALA A 26 4.35 3.65 10.22
CA ALA A 26 4.48 4.72 9.23
C ALA A 26 5.63 5.66 9.59
N LYS A 27 6.42 6.02 8.57
CA LYS A 27 7.53 6.96 8.68
C LYS A 27 7.31 8.13 7.72
N GLU A 28 7.53 9.34 8.21
CA GLU A 28 7.57 10.56 7.42
C GLU A 28 8.97 11.16 7.49
N ASN A 29 9.62 11.37 6.35
CA ASN A 29 11.02 11.82 6.28
C ASN A 29 11.94 11.01 7.22
N SER A 30 11.78 9.68 7.21
CA SER A 30 12.48 8.70 8.06
C SER A 30 12.14 8.73 9.56
N THR A 31 11.31 9.66 10.03
CA THR A 31 10.84 9.68 11.43
C THR A 31 9.61 8.81 11.60
N THR A 32 9.63 7.86 12.53
CA THR A 32 8.43 7.08 12.88
C THR A 32 7.37 8.01 13.49
N VAL A 33 6.24 8.13 12.80
CA VAL A 33 5.10 8.95 13.25
C VAL A 33 3.94 8.10 13.76
N TYR A 34 3.99 6.80 13.50
CA TYR A 34 2.98 5.85 13.95
C TYR A 34 3.56 4.44 14.08
N THR A 35 3.19 3.77 15.17
CA THR A 35 3.36 2.34 15.41
C THR A 35 2.05 1.77 15.94
N LYS A 36 1.54 0.69 15.32
CA LYS A 36 0.30 0.04 15.74
C LYS A 36 0.42 -0.46 17.18
N GLY A 37 -0.59 -0.16 18.01
CA GLY A 37 -0.59 -0.49 19.44
C GLY A 37 0.28 0.42 20.33
N GLY A 38 1.04 1.35 19.76
CA GLY A 38 1.81 2.33 20.52
C GLY A 38 0.94 3.40 21.18
N THR A 39 1.26 3.78 22.41
CA THR A 39 0.65 4.91 23.13
C THR A 39 1.50 6.16 22.93
N GLY A 40 1.00 7.17 22.22
CA GLY A 40 1.74 8.42 21.97
C GLY A 40 2.28 8.61 20.55
N ASN A 41 1.67 7.96 19.56
CA ASN A 41 1.98 8.21 18.15
C ASN A 41 1.78 9.69 17.79
N PRO A 42 2.79 10.38 17.21
CA PRO A 42 2.64 11.75 16.73
C PRO A 42 1.48 11.94 15.73
N LYS A 43 1.21 10.92 14.90
CA LYS A 43 0.10 10.91 13.95
C LYS A 43 -0.79 9.67 14.16
N PRO A 44 -1.71 9.70 15.14
CA PRO A 44 -2.58 8.55 15.44
C PRO A 44 -3.58 8.25 14.30
N GLY A 45 -3.83 9.19 13.39
CA GLY A 45 -4.71 9.02 12.23
C GLY A 45 -4.28 7.91 11.26
N TYR A 46 -3.01 7.49 11.26
CA TYR A 46 -2.57 6.29 10.52
C TYR A 46 -3.26 4.99 10.97
N SER A 47 -3.89 4.98 12.15
CA SER A 47 -4.80 3.88 12.56
C SER A 47 -6.01 3.69 11.64
N GLN A 48 -6.42 4.75 10.92
CA GLN A 48 -7.51 4.71 9.94
C GLN A 48 -7.04 4.27 8.56
N PHE A 49 -5.73 4.26 8.31
CA PHE A 49 -5.20 3.91 7.00
C PHE A 49 -5.55 2.45 6.66
N LYS A 50 -6.19 2.27 5.50
CA LYS A 50 -6.54 0.96 4.97
C LYS A 50 -6.32 0.94 3.46
N LEU A 51 -5.53 0.00 2.96
CA LEU A 51 -5.37 -0.26 1.54
C LEU A 51 -6.01 -1.62 1.22
N ASP A 52 -7.16 -1.59 0.56
CA ASP A 52 -7.91 -2.79 0.17
C ASP A 52 -7.64 -3.13 -1.29
N LEU A 53 -6.95 -4.25 -1.52
CA LEU A 53 -6.60 -4.78 -2.85
C LEU A 53 -7.28 -6.12 -3.12
N THR A 54 -8.28 -6.49 -2.32
CA THR A 54 -8.93 -7.81 -2.42
C THR A 54 -9.56 -8.09 -3.78
N GLN A 55 -9.95 -7.03 -4.50
CA GLN A 55 -10.48 -7.09 -5.85
C GLN A 55 -9.35 -6.87 -6.86
N GLU A 56 -9.30 -7.71 -7.90
CA GLU A 56 -8.22 -7.77 -8.89
C GLU A 56 -7.85 -6.43 -9.55
N GLN A 57 -8.83 -5.55 -9.77
CA GLN A 57 -8.62 -4.26 -10.44
C GLN A 57 -9.27 -3.11 -9.70
N THR A 58 -9.73 -3.32 -8.47
CA THR A 58 -10.38 -2.27 -7.67
C THR A 58 -9.60 -2.07 -6.39
N VAL A 59 -9.24 -0.82 -6.12
CA VAL A 59 -8.64 -0.41 -4.86
C VAL A 59 -9.62 0.42 -4.07
N ARG A 60 -9.65 0.22 -2.75
CA ARG A 60 -10.22 1.16 -1.80
C ARG A 60 -9.13 1.61 -0.83
N LEU A 61 -8.74 2.87 -0.93
CA LEU A 61 -7.73 3.50 -0.09
C LEU A 61 -8.41 4.42 0.92
N THR A 62 -8.28 4.12 2.21
CA THR A 62 -8.60 5.05 3.29
C THR A 62 -7.28 5.64 3.79
N GLU A 63 -7.16 6.97 3.78
CA GLU A 63 -5.95 7.66 4.24
C GLU A 63 -6.03 8.08 5.72
N VAL A 64 -4.97 8.74 6.20
CA VAL A 64 -4.77 9.15 7.60
C VAL A 64 -5.83 10.10 8.16
N ASP A 65 -6.58 10.76 7.29
CA ASP A 65 -7.68 11.68 7.61
C ASP A 65 -9.06 11.01 7.48
N ASN A 66 -9.09 9.68 7.35
CA ASN A 66 -10.29 8.86 7.17
C ASN A 66 -11.07 9.12 5.87
N ASN A 67 -10.49 9.87 4.92
CA ASN A 67 -11.05 9.99 3.58
C ASN A 67 -10.80 8.71 2.81
N THR A 68 -11.86 8.19 2.18
CA THR A 68 -11.78 7.00 1.33
C THR A 68 -11.86 7.36 -0.14
N PHE A 69 -10.98 6.75 -0.93
CA PHE A 69 -10.90 6.85 -2.37
C PHE A 69 -11.08 5.47 -2.99
N VAL A 70 -11.79 5.41 -4.12
CA VAL A 70 -11.99 4.18 -4.89
C VAL A 70 -11.47 4.39 -6.29
N GLY A 71 -10.76 3.40 -6.83
CA GLY A 71 -10.22 3.45 -8.19
C GLY A 71 -9.71 2.08 -8.63
N THR A 72 -8.73 2.08 -9.52
CA THR A 72 -8.06 0.86 -9.98
C THR A 72 -6.62 0.78 -9.46
N TRP A 73 -6.06 -0.43 -9.44
CA TRP A 73 -4.65 -0.63 -9.12
C TRP A 73 -3.98 -1.53 -10.14
N ALA A 74 -2.67 -1.35 -10.29
CA ALA A 74 -1.82 -2.20 -11.11
C ALA A 74 -0.43 -2.32 -10.46
N LEU A 75 0.14 -3.52 -10.54
CA LEU A 75 1.51 -3.80 -10.15
C LEU A 75 2.37 -3.91 -11.43
N SER A 76 3.55 -3.30 -11.44
CA SER A 76 4.49 -3.41 -12.56
C SER A 76 4.97 -4.85 -12.75
N ALA A 77 5.38 -5.19 -13.98
CA ALA A 77 5.80 -6.54 -14.33
C ALA A 77 7.02 -7.05 -13.53
N ASP A 78 7.87 -6.14 -13.07
CA ASP A 78 9.02 -6.40 -12.20
C ASP A 78 8.68 -6.37 -10.70
N ASN A 79 7.41 -6.16 -10.35
CA ASN A 79 6.89 -6.09 -8.98
C ASN A 79 7.44 -4.92 -8.13
N THR A 80 8.07 -3.91 -8.73
CA THR A 80 8.71 -2.80 -7.99
C THR A 80 7.81 -1.57 -7.81
N LYS A 81 6.70 -1.48 -8.53
CA LYS A 81 5.83 -0.30 -8.55
C LYS A 81 4.36 -0.67 -8.47
N LEU A 82 3.66 -0.11 -7.48
CA LEU A 82 2.21 -0.16 -7.34
C LEU A 82 1.63 1.20 -7.74
N THR A 83 0.74 1.20 -8.72
CA THR A 83 0.05 2.40 -9.19
C THR A 83 -1.43 2.29 -8.87
N LEU A 84 -1.98 3.28 -8.17
CA LEU A 84 -3.41 3.48 -7.97
C LEU A 84 -3.88 4.59 -8.91
N SER A 85 -4.96 4.38 -9.65
CA SER A 85 -5.43 5.29 -10.70
C SER A 85 -6.94 5.51 -10.64
N GLY A 86 -7.41 6.65 -11.19
CA GLY A 86 -8.83 6.97 -11.27
C GLY A 86 -9.50 7.11 -9.90
N LEU A 87 -8.74 7.50 -8.87
CA LEU A 87 -9.23 7.61 -7.50
C LEU A 87 -10.32 8.67 -7.38
N THR A 88 -11.48 8.25 -6.86
CA THR A 88 -12.67 9.08 -6.65
C THR A 88 -13.16 8.99 -5.20
N PRO A 89 -13.40 10.12 -4.51
CA PRO A 89 -13.06 11.49 -4.93
C PRO A 89 -11.57 11.65 -5.22
N GLN A 90 -11.17 12.69 -5.95
CA GLN A 90 -9.76 12.86 -6.29
C GLN A 90 -8.94 13.21 -5.04
N PRO A 91 -7.87 12.46 -4.70
CA PRO A 91 -6.97 12.86 -3.63
C PRO A 91 -6.29 14.19 -3.97
N SER A 92 -6.16 15.06 -2.98
CA SER A 92 -5.58 16.39 -3.16
C SER A 92 -4.14 16.30 -3.68
N GLY A 93 -3.83 17.04 -4.76
CA GLY A 93 -2.49 17.12 -5.33
C GLY A 93 -2.03 15.86 -6.07
N SER A 94 -2.91 14.87 -6.32
CA SER A 94 -2.54 13.60 -6.94
C SER A 94 -3.07 13.41 -8.38
N ASN A 95 -3.95 14.29 -8.86
CA ASN A 95 -4.66 14.13 -10.14
C ASN A 95 -5.35 12.76 -10.31
N GLY A 96 -5.79 12.16 -9.20
CA GLY A 96 -6.46 10.85 -9.19
C GLY A 96 -5.51 9.66 -9.23
N THR A 97 -4.19 9.91 -9.19
CA THR A 97 -3.16 8.86 -9.27
C THR A 97 -2.24 8.91 -8.05
N ILE A 98 -1.91 7.75 -7.48
CA ILE A 98 -0.94 7.61 -6.40
C ILE A 98 0.00 6.46 -6.77
N GLU A 99 1.30 6.73 -6.76
CA GLU A 99 2.33 5.72 -7.05
C GLU A 99 3.16 5.40 -5.81
N TYR A 100 3.52 4.13 -5.66
CA TYR A 100 4.40 3.61 -4.63
C TYR A 100 5.50 2.76 -5.25
N THR A 101 6.70 2.79 -4.67
CA THR A 101 7.62 1.66 -4.80
C THR A 101 7.22 0.56 -3.84
N VAL A 102 7.38 -0.69 -4.26
CA VAL A 102 7.15 -1.90 -3.48
C VAL A 102 8.51 -2.50 -3.14
N ASP A 103 8.74 -2.80 -1.87
CA ASP A 103 9.98 -3.44 -1.46
C ASP A 103 10.01 -4.93 -1.84
N SER A 104 11.22 -5.48 -1.99
CA SER A 104 11.43 -6.86 -2.42
C SER A 104 10.98 -7.93 -1.43
N ASP A 105 10.67 -7.56 -0.18
CA ASP A 105 10.19 -8.45 0.88
C ASP A 105 8.66 -8.56 0.95
N ALA A 106 7.93 -7.93 0.01
CA ALA A 106 6.49 -8.02 -0.10
C ALA A 106 6.01 -9.49 -0.23
N SER A 107 4.98 -9.83 0.54
CA SER A 107 4.47 -11.19 0.69
C SER A 107 2.96 -11.21 0.96
N GLU A 108 2.40 -12.37 1.27
CA GLU A 108 0.99 -12.50 1.68
C GLU A 108 0.70 -11.90 3.08
N THR A 109 1.72 -11.49 3.85
CA THR A 109 1.55 -11.01 5.24
C THR A 109 2.15 -9.64 5.48
N VAL A 110 3.07 -9.19 4.62
CA VAL A 110 3.77 -7.92 4.72
C VAL A 110 3.76 -7.23 3.37
N LEU A 111 3.47 -5.93 3.35
CA LEU A 111 3.56 -5.09 2.16
C LEU A 111 4.21 -3.75 2.53
N ASN A 112 5.48 -3.60 2.20
CA ASN A 112 6.22 -2.37 2.45
C ASN A 112 6.16 -1.46 1.22
N LEU A 113 5.67 -0.24 1.43
CA LEU A 113 5.45 0.74 0.38
C LEU A 113 6.18 2.05 0.70
N ASN A 114 6.81 2.65 -0.31
CA ASN A 114 7.28 4.02 -0.24
C ASN A 114 6.56 4.86 -1.29
N ARG A 115 5.84 5.89 -0.84
CA ARG A 115 5.01 6.72 -1.71
C ARG A 115 5.90 7.65 -2.54
N LEU A 116 5.71 7.61 -3.85
CA LEU A 116 6.41 8.45 -4.83
C LEU A 116 5.68 9.76 -5.09
N SER A 117 4.34 9.73 -5.07
CA SER A 117 3.52 10.93 -5.27
C SER A 117 3.52 11.83 -4.02
N GLN A 118 3.52 13.15 -4.23
CA GLN A 118 3.39 14.10 -3.14
C GLN A 118 2.09 13.85 -2.35
N ASN A 119 2.18 13.89 -1.03
CA ASN A 119 1.02 13.84 -0.15
C ASN A 119 0.91 15.15 0.63
N LEU A 120 0.00 16.03 0.23
CA LEU A 120 -0.21 17.31 0.90
C LEU A 120 -0.66 17.12 2.36
N LYS A 121 -1.31 16.01 2.69
CA LYS A 121 -1.79 15.70 4.05
C LYS A 121 -0.64 15.36 5.02
N THR A 122 0.51 14.94 4.51
CA THR A 122 1.72 14.70 5.31
C THR A 122 2.67 15.89 5.27
N GLY A 123 2.21 17.06 4.84
CA GLY A 123 3.09 18.22 4.65
C GLY A 123 4.09 18.03 3.51
N SER A 124 3.75 17.19 2.52
CA SER A 124 4.62 16.79 1.41
C SER A 124 5.82 15.93 1.83
N ALA A 125 5.77 15.31 3.02
CA ALA A 125 6.81 14.40 3.49
C ALA A 125 6.87 13.12 2.64
N THR A 126 8.09 12.62 2.44
CA THR A 126 8.28 11.26 1.90
C THR A 126 7.69 10.27 2.91
N THR A 127 6.72 9.47 2.48
CA THR A 127 5.97 8.60 3.39
C THR A 127 6.25 7.13 3.07
N ARG A 128 6.74 6.41 4.07
CA ARG A 128 6.96 4.98 4.03
C ARG A 128 5.97 4.27 4.95
N TYR A 129 5.41 3.17 4.46
CA TYR A 129 4.44 2.34 5.14
C TYR A 129 4.98 0.92 5.24
N GLU A 130 4.97 0.37 6.45
CA GLU A 130 5.15 -1.05 6.69
C GLU A 130 3.77 -1.60 7.00
N LEU A 131 3.16 -2.30 6.03
CA LEU A 131 1.79 -2.76 6.12
C LEU A 131 1.72 -4.25 6.48
N ILE A 132 0.68 -4.60 7.24
CA ILE A 132 0.33 -5.98 7.60
C ILE A 132 -1.15 -6.24 7.29
N LYS A 133 -1.47 -7.49 6.98
CA LYS A 133 -2.87 -7.91 6.79
C LYS A 133 -3.62 -8.10 8.12
#